data_AF-A0A6D2J050-F1
#
_entry.id   AF-A0A6D2J050-F1
#
_cell.length_a   1.000
_cell.length_b   1.000
_cell.length_c   1.000
_cell.angle_alpha   90.00
_cell.angle_beta   90.00
_cell.angle_gamma   90.00
#
_symmetry.space_group_name_H-M   'P 1'
#
loop_
_entity.id
_entity.type
_entity.pdbx_description
1 polymer ?
#
loop_
_entity_poly.entity_id
_entity_poly.type
_entity_poly.pdbx_seq_one_letter_code
_entity_poly.pdbx_strand_id
1 'polypeptide(L)'
;MACRIHLVLIFSCVHLIFLSSQQETSFVYIGFHKADLFIDGLAKILPDGLLQLTNTTELQMGHAFFKQPFDFHPSSSLSFYTHFVCALVPPKLGADGGHGIAFVVSPSMDLSHALATQYMGVFSNPTNETSSSSSSSHLLAIELDTVKTVEFNELRSLTLGLM
;
A
#
# COMPACT_ATOMS: atom_id res chain seq x y z
N MET A 1 -21.66 29.58 -42.89
CA MET A 1 -20.36 29.19 -42.30
C MET A 1 -20.42 28.96 -40.78
N ALA A 2 -21.01 29.86 -39.98
CA ALA A 2 -21.02 29.77 -38.52
C ALA A 2 -21.56 28.45 -37.92
N CYS A 3 -22.65 27.90 -38.47
CA CYS A 3 -23.26 26.64 -37.99
C CYS A 3 -22.34 25.42 -38.15
N ARG A 4 -21.54 25.37 -39.23
CA ARG A 4 -20.55 24.30 -39.45
C ARG A 4 -19.40 24.36 -38.45
N ILE A 5 -18.96 25.55 -38.06
CA ILE A 5 -17.89 25.75 -37.07
C ILE A 5 -18.37 25.34 -35.68
N HIS A 6 -19.61 25.66 -35.31
CA HIS A 6 -20.21 25.23 -34.05
C HIS A 6 -20.30 23.70 -33.95
N LEU A 7 -20.70 23.03 -35.04
CA LEU A 7 -20.79 21.57 -35.08
C LEU A 7 -19.43 20.88 -34.93
N VAL A 8 -18.38 21.42 -35.56
CA VAL A 8 -17.00 20.93 -35.39
C VAL A 8 -16.50 21.15 -33.97
N LEU A 9 -16.77 22.32 -33.37
CA LEU A 9 -16.42 22.60 -31.98
C LEU A 9 -17.13 21.65 -31.01
N ILE A 10 -18.43 21.40 -31.18
CA ILE A 10 -19.18 20.46 -30.34
C ILE A 10 -18.60 19.05 -30.45
N PHE A 11 -18.31 18.57 -31.66
CA PHE A 11 -17.74 17.24 -31.87
C PHE A 11 -16.33 17.14 -31.25
N SER A 12 -15.51 18.19 -31.39
CA SER A 12 -14.19 18.27 -30.76
C SER A 12 -14.28 18.29 -29.24
N CYS A 13 -15.20 19.05 -28.64
CA CYS A 13 -15.42 19.09 -27.20
C CYS A 13 -15.88 17.73 -26.65
N VAL A 14 -16.82 17.06 -27.33
CA VAL A 14 -17.28 15.72 -26.93
C VAL A 14 -16.15 14.70 -27.03
N HIS A 15 -15.31 14.77 -28.07
CA HIS A 15 -14.15 13.90 -28.22
C HIS A 15 -13.09 14.14 -27.14
N LEU A 16 -12.84 15.40 -26.77
CA LEU A 16 -11.93 15.77 -25.68
C LEU A 16 -12.43 15.31 -24.32
N ILE A 17 -13.75 15.39 -24.06
CA ILE A 17 -14.36 14.88 -22.82
C ILE A 17 -14.21 13.36 -22.74
N PHE A 18 -14.46 12.63 -23.84
CA PHE A 18 -14.27 11.18 -23.92
C PHE A 18 -12.81 10.74 -23.74
N LEU A 19 -11.85 11.51 -24.27
CA LEU A 19 -10.42 11.24 -24.06
C LEU A 19 -9.97 11.50 -22.61
N SER A 20 -10.68 12.36 -21.87
CA SER A 20 -10.36 12.66 -20.47
C SER A 20 -10.98 11.70 -19.46
N SER A 21 -11.91 10.83 -19.86
CA SER A 21 -12.52 9.85 -18.96
C SER A 21 -11.56 8.66 -18.74
N GLN A 22 -10.39 8.91 -18.16
CA GLN A 22 -9.73 7.85 -17.40
C GLN A 22 -10.48 7.69 -16.08
N GLN A 23 -10.77 6.44 -15.73
CA GLN A 23 -11.46 6.11 -14.49
C GLN A 23 -10.51 6.33 -13.31
N GLU A 24 -10.61 7.49 -12.66
CA GLU A 24 -9.80 7.82 -11.49
C GLU A 24 -10.40 7.15 -10.24
N THR A 25 -9.76 6.09 -9.77
CA THR A 25 -10.10 5.47 -8.47
C THR A 25 -9.46 6.30 -7.36
N SER A 26 -10.28 7.00 -6.58
CA SER A 26 -9.83 7.74 -5.40
C SER A 26 -10.65 7.36 -4.16
N PHE A 27 -10.01 7.38 -3.00
CA PHE A 27 -10.65 7.13 -1.72
C PHE A 27 -9.97 7.95 -0.62
N VAL A 28 -10.74 8.32 0.40
CA VAL A 28 -10.24 9.06 1.57
C VAL A 28 -10.89 8.51 2.83
N TYR A 29 -10.08 8.18 3.82
CA TYR A 29 -10.54 7.75 5.14
C TYR A 29 -10.16 8.79 6.19
N ILE A 30 -11.13 9.59 6.63
CA ILE A 30 -11.01 10.46 7.80
C ILE A 30 -11.58 9.67 8.99
N GLY A 31 -10.83 8.65 9.41
CA GLY A 31 -11.27 7.59 10.33
C GLY A 31 -11.80 6.34 9.61
N PHE A 32 -11.78 5.21 10.31
CA PHE A 32 -11.96 3.88 9.72
C PHE A 32 -13.25 3.15 10.13
N HIS A 33 -14.13 3.77 10.91
CA HIS A 33 -15.40 3.16 11.38
C HIS A 33 -16.25 2.48 10.31
N LYS A 34 -16.28 3.07 9.12
CA LYS A 34 -17.05 2.58 7.96
C LYS A 34 -16.14 2.23 6.78
N ALA A 35 -14.85 2.05 7.05
CA ALA A 35 -13.90 1.74 5.99
C ALA A 35 -14.13 0.31 5.50
N ASP A 36 -14.29 0.17 4.19
CA ASP A 36 -14.47 -1.13 3.56
C ASP A 36 -13.11 -1.69 3.16
N LEU A 37 -12.37 -2.15 4.18
CA LEU A 37 -11.02 -2.70 4.04
C LEU A 37 -11.02 -4.21 4.22
N PHE A 38 -10.19 -4.90 3.46
CA PHE A 38 -9.74 -6.23 3.83
C PHE A 38 -8.72 -6.08 4.96
N ILE A 39 -8.90 -6.82 6.05
CA ILE A 39 -8.06 -6.73 7.24
C ILE A 39 -7.67 -8.15 7.65
N ASP A 40 -6.39 -8.37 7.89
CA ASP A 40 -5.81 -9.64 8.29
C ASP A 40 -4.68 -9.47 9.34
N GLY A 41 -4.14 -10.60 9.79
CA GLY A 41 -3.17 -10.64 10.88
C GLY A 41 -3.71 -10.04 12.17
N LEU A 42 -2.91 -9.19 12.83
CA LEU A 42 -3.32 -8.47 14.04
C LEU A 42 -4.12 -7.19 13.77
N ALA A 43 -4.27 -6.77 12.51
CA ALA A 43 -4.86 -5.49 12.20
C ALA A 43 -6.34 -5.45 12.63
N LYS A 44 -6.78 -4.30 13.12
CA LYS A 44 -8.17 -4.08 13.51
C LYS A 44 -8.53 -2.60 13.54
N ILE A 45 -9.82 -2.33 13.41
CA ILE A 45 -10.38 -0.99 13.63
C ILE A 45 -10.79 -0.89 15.10
N LEU A 46 -10.26 0.11 15.79
CA LEU A 46 -10.56 0.38 17.20
C LEU A 46 -11.93 1.05 17.36
N PRO A 47 -12.56 1.00 18.56
CA PRO A 47 -13.84 1.64 18.81
C PRO A 47 -13.85 3.17 18.67
N ASP A 48 -12.69 3.82 18.63
CA ASP A 48 -12.54 5.25 18.35
C ASP A 48 -12.37 5.55 16.84
N GLY A 49 -12.26 4.52 16.01
CA GLY A 49 -12.17 4.62 14.55
C GLY A 49 -10.75 4.67 14.02
N LEU A 50 -9.74 4.40 14.85
CA LEU A 50 -8.36 4.27 14.40
C LEU A 50 -8.11 2.88 13.82
N LEU A 51 -7.37 2.83 12.70
CA LEU A 51 -6.82 1.57 12.19
C LEU A 51 -5.53 1.26 12.95
N GLN A 52 -5.56 0.19 13.75
CA GLN A 52 -4.38 -0.35 14.42
C GLN A 52 -3.88 -1.54 13.62
N LEU A 53 -2.74 -1.41 12.93
CA LEU A 53 -2.12 -2.52 12.19
C LEU A 53 -1.50 -3.55 13.13
N THR A 54 -0.80 -3.09 14.16
CA THR A 54 -0.13 -3.94 15.16
C THR A 54 -0.27 -3.34 16.56
N ASN A 55 0.02 -4.16 17.57
CA ASN A 55 0.06 -3.75 18.96
C ASN A 55 1.43 -4.16 19.56
N THR A 56 1.55 -4.15 20.89
CA THR A 56 2.80 -4.48 21.58
C THR A 56 3.12 -5.98 21.63
N THR A 57 2.34 -6.83 20.94
CA THR A 57 2.66 -8.26 20.82
C THR A 57 3.86 -8.44 19.91
N GLU A 58 4.87 -9.16 20.41
CA GLU A 58 6.13 -9.38 19.70
C GLU A 58 5.97 -10.31 18.49
N LEU A 59 6.79 -10.09 17.46
CA LEU A 59 6.91 -10.95 16.27
C LEU A 59 5.58 -11.17 15.51
N GLN A 60 4.76 -10.13 15.41
CA GLN A 60 3.48 -10.18 14.71
C GLN A 60 3.42 -9.17 13.57
N MET A 61 2.47 -9.40 12.67
CA MET A 61 2.17 -8.57 11.51
C MET A 61 0.65 -8.37 11.39
N GLY A 62 0.24 -7.33 10.68
CA GLY A 62 -1.15 -7.09 10.36
C GLY A 62 -1.26 -6.15 9.18
N HIS A 63 -2.27 -6.37 8.34
CA HIS A 63 -2.40 -5.67 7.07
C HIS A 63 -3.81 -5.16 6.88
N ALA A 64 -3.90 -4.13 6.03
CA ALA A 64 -5.16 -3.55 5.64
C ALA A 64 -5.08 -3.17 4.16
N PHE A 65 -5.98 -3.74 3.35
CA PHE A 65 -6.04 -3.52 1.92
C PHE A 65 -7.35 -2.88 1.51
N PHE A 66 -7.27 -1.99 0.52
CA PHE A 66 -8.43 -1.56 -0.22
C PHE A 66 -8.95 -2.72 -1.06
N LYS A 67 -10.23 -3.08 -0.90
CA LYS A 67 -10.79 -4.33 -1.48
C LYS A 67 -10.90 -4.31 -2.99
N GLN A 68 -11.06 -3.14 -3.59
CA GLN A 68 -11.22 -3.02 -5.02
C GLN A 68 -9.85 -2.99 -5.71
N PRO A 69 -9.56 -3.94 -6.61
CA PRO A 69 -8.30 -3.93 -7.34
C PRO A 69 -8.23 -2.73 -8.29
N PHE A 70 -7.01 -2.29 -8.57
CA PHE A 70 -6.73 -1.29 -9.60
C PHE A 70 -6.55 -1.98 -10.95
N ASP A 71 -7.15 -1.45 -11.99
CA ASP A 71 -6.99 -1.98 -13.34
C ASP A 71 -5.64 -1.56 -13.92
N PHE A 72 -4.69 -2.50 -13.93
CA PHE A 72 -3.39 -2.32 -14.59
C PHE A 72 -3.51 -2.71 -16.07
N HIS A 73 -3.67 -1.72 -16.96
CA HIS A 73 -3.55 -1.96 -18.39
C HIS A 73 -2.07 -2.09 -18.79
N PRO A 74 -1.63 -3.17 -19.45
CA PRO A 74 -0.22 -3.41 -19.78
C PRO A 74 0.41 -2.31 -20.65
N SER A 75 -0.42 -1.59 -21.41
CA SER A 75 -0.04 -0.55 -22.34
C SER A 75 -0.09 0.87 -21.75
N SER A 76 -0.44 1.02 -20.47
CA SER A 76 -0.57 2.31 -19.79
C SER A 76 0.27 2.37 -18.52
N SER A 77 0.99 3.46 -18.32
CA SER A 77 1.63 3.76 -17.04
C SER A 77 0.59 4.18 -16.01
N LEU A 78 0.61 3.56 -14.82
CA LEU A 78 -0.21 3.99 -13.69
C LEU A 78 0.51 5.13 -12.96
N SER A 79 -0.20 6.24 -12.76
CA SER A 79 0.25 7.31 -11.85
C SER A 79 -0.65 7.28 -10.62
N PHE A 80 -0.04 7.32 -9.44
CA PHE A 80 -0.79 7.41 -8.18
C PHE A 80 -0.09 8.36 -7.22
N TYR A 81 -0.86 8.87 -6.26
CA TYR A 81 -0.33 9.51 -5.06
C TYR A 81 -1.05 8.93 -3.85
N THR A 82 -0.37 8.90 -2.72
CA THR A 82 -0.95 8.46 -1.45
C THR A 82 -0.48 9.38 -0.35
N HIS A 83 -1.33 9.59 0.65
CA HIS A 83 -1.01 10.35 1.84
C HIS A 83 -1.69 9.67 3.02
N PHE A 84 -0.91 9.37 4.05
CA PHE A 84 -1.42 8.81 5.29
C PHE A 84 -0.67 9.44 6.47
N VAL A 85 -1.33 9.43 7.63
CA VAL A 85 -0.74 9.80 8.91
C VAL A 85 -0.73 8.56 9.77
N CYS A 86 0.42 8.21 10.32
CA CYS A 86 0.57 7.08 11.22
C CYS A 86 1.25 7.51 12.53
N ALA A 87 1.03 6.71 13.58
CA ALA A 87 1.72 6.84 14.85
C ALA A 87 2.42 5.51 15.16
N LEU A 88 3.74 5.55 15.31
CA LEU A 88 4.56 4.43 15.76
C LEU A 88 4.91 4.67 17.23
N VAL A 89 4.25 3.94 18.12
CA VAL A 89 4.37 4.15 19.57
C VAL A 89 5.10 2.95 20.19
N PRO A 90 6.27 3.14 20.82
CA PRO A 90 6.97 2.04 21.47
C PRO A 90 6.18 1.53 22.68
N PRO A 91 6.37 0.26 23.08
CA PRO A 91 5.60 -0.35 24.18
C PRO A 91 5.83 0.35 25.52
N LYS A 92 7.02 0.94 25.71
CA LYS A 92 7.41 1.72 26.90
C LYS A 92 8.36 2.84 26.48
N LEU A 93 8.42 3.90 27.29
CA LEU A 93 9.37 4.98 27.07
C LEU A 93 10.81 4.44 27.14
N GLY A 94 11.59 4.65 26.08
CA GLY A 94 12.97 4.18 25.98
C GLY A 94 13.13 2.70 25.61
N ALA A 95 12.05 1.96 25.34
CA ALA A 95 12.12 0.64 24.74
C ALA A 95 12.25 0.75 23.22
N ASP A 96 12.85 -0.27 22.60
CA ASP A 96 12.85 -0.43 21.15
C ASP A 96 11.41 -0.64 20.63
N GLY A 97 11.13 -0.09 19.46
CA GLY A 97 9.83 -0.23 18.79
C GLY A 97 9.71 -1.53 17.99
N GLY A 98 8.62 -1.63 17.22
CA GLY A 98 8.50 -2.61 16.14
C GLY A 98 9.40 -2.26 14.96
N HIS A 99 9.39 -3.08 13.89
CA HIS A 99 10.26 -2.84 12.74
C HIS A 99 9.79 -1.64 11.89
N GLY A 100 8.50 -1.52 11.61
CA GLY A 100 8.01 -0.39 10.84
C GLY A 100 6.61 -0.58 10.29
N ILE A 101 6.32 0.14 9.21
CA ILE A 101 5.10 0.06 8.40
C ILE A 101 5.49 0.20 6.93
N ALA A 102 4.78 -0.50 6.04
CA ALA A 102 4.95 -0.36 4.60
C ALA A 102 3.62 0.01 3.91
N PHE A 103 3.69 0.92 2.93
CA PHE A 103 2.65 1.08 1.92
C PHE A 103 2.91 0.07 0.80
N VAL A 104 1.90 -0.72 0.46
CA VAL A 104 2.03 -1.88 -0.43
C VAL A 104 1.07 -1.78 -1.61
N VAL A 105 1.60 -1.96 -2.82
CA VAL A 105 0.84 -2.26 -4.03
C VAL A 105 1.19 -3.68 -4.45
N SER A 106 0.21 -4.58 -4.39
CA SER A 106 0.41 -6.01 -4.61
C SER A 106 -0.67 -6.57 -5.54
N PRO A 107 -0.35 -7.58 -6.38
CA PRO A 107 -1.34 -8.29 -7.17
C PRO A 107 -2.33 -9.13 -6.33
N SER A 108 -2.03 -9.33 -5.04
CA SER A 108 -2.87 -10.08 -4.11
C SER A 108 -2.91 -9.42 -2.73
N MET A 109 -4.05 -9.52 -2.04
CA MET A 109 -4.19 -9.18 -0.62
C MET A 109 -3.77 -10.33 0.30
N ASP A 110 -3.51 -11.52 -0.24
CA ASP A 110 -3.05 -12.68 0.53
C ASP A 110 -1.53 -12.61 0.77
N LEU A 111 -1.16 -12.19 1.99
CA LEU A 111 0.22 -12.16 2.49
C LEU A 111 0.47 -13.24 3.55
N SER A 112 -0.25 -14.38 3.49
CA SER A 112 -0.09 -15.49 4.45
C SER A 112 1.30 -16.12 4.46
N HIS A 113 2.07 -15.95 3.37
CA HIS A 113 3.45 -16.41 3.24
C HIS A 113 4.46 -15.47 3.92
N ALA A 114 4.08 -14.23 4.16
CA ALA A 114 4.99 -13.21 4.63
C ALA A 114 5.42 -13.42 6.08
N LEU A 115 6.55 -12.81 6.44
CA LEU A 115 7.13 -12.89 7.76
C LEU A 115 7.08 -11.52 8.46
N ALA A 116 7.01 -11.55 9.79
CA ALA A 116 7.13 -10.36 10.61
C ALA A 116 8.57 -9.79 10.55
N THR A 117 8.89 -8.88 11.48
CA THR A 117 10.25 -8.34 11.66
C THR A 117 10.79 -7.62 10.42
N GLN A 118 12.00 -7.95 9.96
CA GLN A 118 12.69 -7.27 8.85
C GLN A 118 11.97 -7.37 7.51
N TYR A 119 10.98 -8.27 7.39
CA TYR A 119 10.25 -8.48 6.16
C TYR A 119 8.96 -7.64 6.07
N MET A 120 8.70 -6.79 7.07
CA MET A 120 7.56 -5.85 7.14
C MET A 120 6.18 -6.48 7.07
N GLY A 121 6.06 -7.80 7.24
CA GLY A 121 4.83 -8.53 6.95
C GLY A 121 4.54 -8.65 5.45
N VAL A 122 5.47 -8.33 4.57
CA VAL A 122 5.23 -8.33 3.11
C VAL A 122 6.00 -9.45 2.42
N PHE A 123 7.24 -9.71 2.83
CA PHE A 123 8.14 -10.62 2.14
C PHE A 123 8.34 -11.95 2.91
N SER A 124 8.74 -12.98 2.18
CA SER A 124 9.20 -14.27 2.73
C SER A 124 10.72 -14.27 2.92
N ASN A 125 11.23 -15.23 3.71
CA ASN A 125 12.66 -15.48 3.78
C ASN A 125 13.15 -16.20 2.51
N PRO A 126 14.17 -15.66 1.79
CA PRO A 126 14.73 -16.25 0.57
C PRO A 126 15.19 -17.70 0.71
N THR A 127 15.60 -18.13 1.92
CA THR A 127 16.12 -19.49 2.13
C THR A 127 15.04 -20.57 2.13
N ASN A 128 13.77 -20.19 2.25
CA ASN A 128 12.62 -21.10 2.21
C ASN A 128 11.94 -21.15 0.84
N GLU A 129 12.45 -20.44 -0.17
CA GLU A 129 11.96 -20.57 -1.54
C GLU A 129 12.44 -21.90 -2.13
N THR A 130 11.73 -22.96 -1.81
CA THR A 130 11.81 -24.21 -2.57
C THR A 130 11.37 -23.91 -3.99
N SER A 131 12.28 -24.16 -4.93
CA SER A 131 12.14 -23.97 -6.37
C SER A 131 10.90 -24.67 -6.96
N SER A 132 9.72 -24.08 -6.86
CA SER A 132 8.56 -24.37 -7.72
C SER A 132 7.36 -23.47 -7.41
N SER A 133 7.07 -22.54 -8.34
CA SER A 133 5.77 -21.91 -8.65
C SER A 133 5.05 -21.13 -7.52
N SER A 134 4.59 -19.89 -7.66
CA SER A 134 4.20 -19.14 -8.85
C SER A 134 3.73 -17.74 -8.42
N SER A 135 4.62 -16.77 -8.42
CA SER A 135 4.33 -15.43 -8.92
C SER A 135 5.67 -14.70 -8.92
N SER A 136 6.05 -14.19 -10.08
CA SER A 136 7.05 -13.13 -10.12
C SER A 136 6.50 -12.00 -9.24
N SER A 137 7.16 -11.74 -8.10
CA SER A 137 6.76 -10.78 -7.08
C SER A 137 6.81 -9.35 -7.63
N HIS A 138 5.84 -9.00 -8.46
CA HIS A 138 5.62 -7.64 -8.95
C HIS A 138 4.82 -6.86 -7.92
N LEU A 139 5.43 -6.69 -6.76
CA LEU A 139 4.92 -5.93 -5.64
C LEU A 139 5.79 -4.68 -5.50
N LEU A 140 5.18 -3.59 -5.10
CA LEU A 140 5.87 -2.37 -4.69
C LEU A 140 5.63 -2.15 -3.21
N ALA A 141 6.71 -2.06 -2.43
CA ALA A 141 6.65 -1.65 -1.04
C ALA A 141 7.42 -0.34 -0.85
N ILE A 142 6.80 0.62 -0.16
CA ILE A 142 7.45 1.83 0.34
C ILE A 142 7.42 1.74 1.86
N GLU A 143 8.58 1.56 2.46
CA GLU A 143 8.69 1.31 3.90
C GLU A 143 9.05 2.55 4.71
N LEU A 144 8.61 2.52 5.96
CA LEU A 144 9.03 3.39 7.04
C LEU A 144 9.69 2.50 8.10
N ASP A 145 10.98 2.19 7.88
CA ASP A 145 11.75 1.32 8.77
C ASP A 145 12.33 2.12 9.95
N THR A 146 12.13 1.57 11.14
CA THR A 146 12.59 2.15 12.41
C THR A 146 13.69 1.34 13.08
N VAL A 147 14.04 0.16 12.56
CA VAL A 147 15.03 -0.75 13.14
C VAL A 147 16.09 -1.10 12.11
N LYS A 148 17.35 -0.80 12.41
CA LYS A 148 18.47 -1.23 11.56
C LYS A 148 18.65 -2.75 11.65
N THR A 149 18.45 -3.45 10.55
CA THR A 149 18.72 -4.89 10.43
C THR A 149 20.12 -5.11 9.85
N VAL A 150 20.86 -6.13 10.31
CA VAL A 150 22.27 -6.34 9.91
C VAL A 150 22.39 -6.82 8.46
N GLU A 151 21.32 -7.42 7.93
CA GLU A 151 21.27 -7.98 6.58
C GLU A 151 21.22 -6.89 5.50
N PHE A 152 20.71 -5.69 5.83
CA PHE A 152 20.69 -4.53 4.96
C PHE A 152 21.63 -3.47 5.54
N ASN A 153 22.78 -3.25 4.90
CA ASN A 153 23.92 -2.48 5.42
C ASN A 153 23.68 -0.95 5.47
N GLU A 154 22.49 -0.51 5.88
CA GLU A 154 22.04 0.89 5.87
C GLU A 154 22.44 1.61 7.17
N LEU A 155 23.00 2.82 7.07
CA LEU A 155 23.42 3.67 8.20
C LEU A 155 22.20 4.30 8.90
N ARG A 156 22.34 4.65 10.20
CA ARG A 156 21.25 5.19 11.04
C ARG A 156 20.55 6.40 10.41
N SER A 157 19.38 6.16 9.82
CA SER A 157 18.31 7.13 9.56
C SER A 157 17.01 6.35 9.40
N LEU A 158 15.86 6.99 9.65
CA LEU A 158 14.56 6.51 9.18
C LEU A 158 14.67 6.33 7.65
N THR A 159 14.76 5.08 7.20
CA THR A 159 15.00 4.81 5.77
C THR A 159 13.65 4.68 5.08
N LEU A 160 13.43 5.52 4.06
CA LEU A 160 12.45 5.23 3.03
C LEU A 160 13.13 4.34 1.99
N GLY A 161 12.75 3.06 1.96
CA GLY A 161 13.24 2.07 1.02
C GLY A 161 12.22 1.73 -0.06
N LEU A 162 12.71 1.34 -1.24
CA LEU A 162 11.97 0.58 -2.24
C LEU A 162 12.53 -0.84 -2.20
N MET A 163 11.70 -1.83 -1.89
CA MET A 163 12.03 -3.26 -2.02
C MET A 163 11.27 -3.88 -3.19
#